data_AF-A0A4S3JIX9-F1
#
_entry.id   AF-A0A4S3JIX9-F1
#
_cell.length_a   1.000
_cell.length_b   1.000
_cell.length_c   1.000
_cell.angle_alpha   90.00
_cell.angle_beta   90.00
_cell.angle_gamma   90.00
#
_symmetry.space_group_name_H-M   'P 1'
#
loop_
_entity.id
_entity.type
_entity.pdbx_description
1 polymer ?
#
loop_
_entity_poly.entity_id
_entity_poly.type
_entity_poly.pdbx_seq_one_letter_code
_entity_poly.pdbx_strand_id
1 'polypeptide(L)'
;MALFGSSSNNASSETQEVKTAIIKQLQQEAAMNNARNLIAKVNEHCFDSCIPAPGSSVSSQEQTCLSNCMEKYINLWNVASRTYIARVAQESKKMGGQDTVAMNSLATSPTDGSL
;
A
#
# COMPACT_ATOMS: atom_id res chain seq x y z
N MET A 1 -45.81 -8.51 25.48
CA MET A 1 -44.89 -8.90 26.57
C MET A 1 -43.63 -8.09 26.39
N ALA A 2 -43.35 -7.20 27.35
CA ALA A 2 -42.25 -6.25 27.30
C ALA A 2 -40.92 -6.95 27.67
N LEU A 3 -39.90 -6.75 26.84
CA LEU A 3 -38.52 -7.17 27.11
C LEU A 3 -37.58 -5.96 27.01
N PHE A 4 -37.94 -4.88 27.69
CA PHE A 4 -36.96 -3.86 28.10
C PHE A 4 -36.31 -4.34 29.40
N GLY A 5 -35.01 -4.59 29.39
CA GLY A 5 -34.28 -4.95 30.60
C GLY A 5 -32.77 -5.10 30.40
N SER A 6 -32.04 -3.99 30.52
CA SER A 6 -30.86 -3.82 31.41
C SER A 6 -29.80 -2.89 30.80
N SER A 7 -29.59 -1.76 31.46
CA SER A 7 -28.56 -0.78 31.12
C SER A 7 -27.19 -1.17 31.70
N SER A 8 -26.16 -0.87 30.90
CA SER A 8 -24.84 -0.35 31.30
C SER A 8 -23.78 -1.30 31.82
N ASN A 9 -22.83 -1.66 30.93
CA ASN A 9 -21.42 -1.20 31.02
C ASN A 9 -20.47 -1.78 29.94
N ASN A 10 -20.96 -2.27 28.79
CA ASN A 10 -20.07 -2.91 27.78
C ASN A 10 -20.16 -2.37 26.34
N ALA A 11 -20.86 -1.25 26.12
CA ALA A 11 -21.01 -0.67 24.78
C ALA A 11 -19.70 -0.06 24.22
N SER A 12 -18.75 0.31 25.09
CA SER A 12 -17.46 0.88 24.67
C SER A 12 -16.49 -0.16 24.12
N SER A 13 -16.50 -1.39 24.64
CA SER A 13 -15.61 -2.47 24.19
C SER A 13 -16.01 -3.01 22.83
N GLU A 14 -17.30 -3.24 22.61
CA GLU A 14 -17.81 -3.77 21.33
C GLU A 14 -17.58 -2.76 20.18
N THR A 15 -17.81 -1.47 20.44
CA THR A 15 -17.54 -0.40 19.47
C THR A 15 -16.05 -0.29 19.10
N GLN A 16 -15.14 -0.54 20.06
CA GLN A 16 -13.69 -0.55 19.81
C GLN A 16 -13.26 -1.74 18.95
N GLU A 17 -13.88 -2.91 19.15
CA GLU A 17 -13.59 -4.12 18.39
C GLU A 17 -14.07 -3.99 16.92
N VAL A 18 -15.29 -3.48 16.72
CA VAL A 18 -15.83 -3.17 15.38
C VAL A 18 -14.97 -2.13 14.66
N LYS A 19 -14.56 -1.06 15.34
CA LYS A 19 -13.66 -0.03 14.77
C LYS A 19 -12.33 -0.63 14.32
N THR A 20 -11.76 -1.54 15.11
CA THR A 20 -10.48 -2.20 14.79
C THR A 20 -10.62 -3.11 13.58
N ALA A 21 -11.72 -3.88 13.49
CA ALA A 21 -12.02 -4.72 12.34
C ALA A 21 -12.15 -3.91 11.04
N ILE A 22 -12.88 -2.79 11.09
CA ILE A 22 -13.05 -1.88 9.94
C ILE A 22 -11.70 -1.28 9.51
N ILE A 23 -10.89 -0.79 10.46
CA ILE A 23 -9.56 -0.24 10.14
C ILE A 23 -8.69 -1.27 9.45
N LYS A 24 -8.68 -2.51 9.93
CA LYS A 24 -7.89 -3.59 9.32
C LYS A 24 -8.34 -3.88 7.88
N GLN A 25 -9.65 -3.92 7.64
CA GLN A 25 -10.19 -4.09 6.30
C GLN A 25 -9.76 -2.94 5.37
N LEU A 26 -9.92 -1.69 5.83
CA LEU A 26 -9.53 -0.51 5.06
C LEU A 26 -8.03 -0.51 4.72
N GLN A 27 -7.18 -0.92 5.66
CA GLN A 27 -5.73 -1.04 5.43
C GLN A 27 -5.41 -2.08 4.34
N GLN A 28 -6.08 -3.24 4.38
CA GLN A 28 -5.89 -4.27 3.37
C GLN A 28 -6.33 -3.81 1.98
N GLU A 29 -7.49 -3.14 1.88
CA GLU A 29 -7.98 -2.57 0.63
C GLU A 29 -7.04 -1.49 0.09
N ALA A 30 -6.54 -0.61 0.97
CA ALA A 30 -5.58 0.41 0.58
C ALA A 30 -4.26 -0.20 0.09
N ALA A 31 -3.72 -1.21 0.78
CA ALA A 31 -2.51 -1.89 0.36
C ALA A 31 -2.67 -2.55 -1.03
N MET A 32 -3.81 -3.21 -1.25
CA MET A 32 -4.14 -3.84 -2.54
C MET A 32 -4.21 -2.81 -3.67
N ASN A 33 -4.88 -1.67 -3.44
CA ASN A 33 -4.99 -0.62 -4.44
C ASN A 33 -3.64 0.04 -4.75
N ASN A 34 -2.81 0.29 -3.72
CA ASN A 34 -1.48 0.84 -3.94
C ASN A 34 -0.58 -0.13 -4.70
N ALA A 35 -0.65 -1.44 -4.42
CA ALA A 35 0.10 -2.46 -5.17
C ALA A 35 -0.33 -2.50 -6.65
N ARG A 36 -1.64 -2.46 -6.94
CA ARG A 36 -2.16 -2.39 -8.31
C ARG A 36 -1.65 -1.14 -9.04
N ASN A 37 -1.67 0.00 -8.37
CA ASN A 37 -1.16 1.26 -8.94
C ASN A 37 0.35 1.21 -9.21
N LEU A 38 1.13 0.60 -8.30
CA LEU A 38 2.55 0.38 -8.50
C LEU A 38 2.80 -0.48 -9.74
N ILE A 39 2.10 -1.61 -9.89
CA ILE A 39 2.24 -2.50 -11.05
C ILE A 39 1.88 -1.76 -12.34
N ALA A 40 0.79 -1.00 -12.35
CA ALA A 40 0.41 -0.20 -13.52
C ALA A 40 1.51 0.79 -13.91
N LYS A 41 2.13 1.46 -12.92
CA LYS A 41 3.22 2.41 -13.17
C LYS A 41 4.52 1.74 -13.62
N VAL A 42 4.84 0.58 -13.06
CA VAL A 42 5.97 -0.25 -13.52
C VAL A 42 5.77 -0.65 -14.98
N ASN A 43 4.57 -1.10 -15.35
CA ASN A 43 4.24 -1.50 -16.71
C ASN A 43 4.38 -0.33 -17.69
N GLU A 44 3.78 0.83 -17.40
CA GLU A 44 3.92 2.03 -18.22
C GLU A 44 5.40 2.42 -18.39
N HIS A 45 6.11 2.61 -17.27
CA HIS A 45 7.48 3.12 -17.30
C HIS A 45 8.47 2.17 -17.97
N CYS A 46 8.39 0.88 -17.65
CA CYS A 46 9.31 -0.11 -18.20
C CYS A 46 9.00 -0.43 -19.66
N PHE A 47 7.74 -0.38 -20.09
CA PHE A 47 7.41 -0.52 -21.49
C PHE A 47 8.00 0.63 -22.31
N ASP A 48 7.73 1.88 -21.91
CA ASP A 48 8.23 3.08 -22.61
C ASP A 48 9.77 3.13 -22.67
N SER A 49 10.44 2.61 -21.63
CA SER A 49 11.91 2.64 -21.54
C SER A 49 12.59 1.50 -22.26
N CYS A 50 11.95 0.32 -22.36
CA CYS A 50 12.59 -0.90 -22.84
C CYS A 50 12.08 -1.40 -24.19
N ILE A 51 10.92 -0.95 -24.68
CA ILE A 51 10.31 -1.41 -25.94
C ILE A 51 10.29 -0.27 -26.98
N PRO A 52 11.41 0.01 -27.67
CA PRO A 52 11.50 1.13 -28.61
C PRO A 52 10.71 0.89 -29.92
N ALA A 53 10.48 -0.37 -30.28
CA ALA A 53 9.78 -0.77 -31.50
C ALA A 53 8.81 -1.93 -31.18
N PRO A 54 7.56 -1.64 -30.77
CA PRO A 54 6.61 -2.67 -30.40
C PRO A 54 6.28 -3.57 -31.59
N GLY A 55 6.35 -4.88 -31.37
CA GLY A 55 6.05 -5.91 -32.37
C GLY A 55 5.30 -7.10 -31.76
N SER A 56 5.16 -8.18 -32.54
CA SER A 56 4.48 -9.41 -32.09
C SER A 56 5.30 -10.25 -31.11
N SER A 57 6.56 -9.89 -30.85
CA SER A 57 7.47 -10.62 -29.97
C SER A 57 8.41 -9.66 -29.26
N VAL A 58 8.78 -10.02 -28.02
CA VAL A 58 9.80 -9.31 -27.24
C VAL A 58 11.15 -10.00 -27.46
N SER A 59 12.15 -9.26 -27.92
CA SER A 59 13.51 -9.74 -28.12
C SER A 59 14.20 -10.08 -26.79
N SER A 60 15.30 -10.84 -26.83
CA SER A 60 16.07 -11.20 -25.62
C SER A 60 16.66 -9.97 -24.91
N GLN A 61 17.04 -8.94 -25.67
CA GLN A 61 17.53 -7.67 -25.12
C GLN A 61 16.42 -6.90 -24.41
N GLU A 62 15.23 -6.82 -25.01
CA GLU A 62 14.06 -6.18 -24.41
C GLU A 62 13.59 -6.92 -23.14
N GLN A 63 13.58 -8.26 -23.15
CA GLN A 63 13.29 -9.07 -21.95
C GLN A 63 14.28 -8.78 -20.82
N THR A 64 15.57 -8.72 -21.14
CA THR A 64 16.61 -8.39 -20.16
C THR A 64 16.45 -6.97 -19.62
N CYS A 65 16.12 -6.00 -20.48
CA CYS A 65 15.83 -4.63 -20.08
C CYS A 65 14.62 -4.58 -19.13
N LEU A 66 13.52 -5.23 -19.47
CA LEU A 66 12.30 -5.27 -18.66
C LEU A 66 12.58 -5.84 -17.27
N SER A 67 13.27 -6.98 -17.17
CA SER A 67 13.65 -7.58 -15.88
C SER A 67 14.44 -6.60 -15.00
N ASN A 68 15.46 -5.97 -15.57
CA ASN A 68 16.28 -4.98 -14.87
C ASN A 68 15.49 -3.72 -14.51
N CYS A 69 14.60 -3.26 -15.39
CA CYS A 69 13.77 -2.08 -15.16
C CYS A 69 12.82 -2.31 -13.98
N MET A 70 12.10 -3.44 -13.97
CA MET A 70 11.16 -3.77 -12.90
C MET A 70 11.87 -3.84 -11.54
N GLU A 71 13.02 -4.53 -11.46
CA GLU A 71 13.81 -4.60 -10.22
C GLU A 71 14.25 -3.22 -9.73
N LYS A 72 14.81 -2.40 -10.64
CA LYS A 72 15.25 -1.04 -10.31
C LYS A 72 14.10 -0.13 -9.89
N TYR A 73 12.96 -0.23 -10.56
CA TYR A 73 11.78 0.58 -10.25
C TYR A 73 11.21 0.24 -8.89
N ILE A 74 11.09 -1.06 -8.56
CA ILE A 74 10.62 -1.51 -7.24
C ILE A 74 11.61 -1.07 -6.15
N ASN A 75 12.92 -1.17 -6.39
CA ASN A 75 13.94 -0.67 -5.46
C ASN A 75 13.83 0.84 -5.23
N LEU A 76 13.65 1.61 -6.31
CA LEU A 76 13.39 3.05 -6.22
C LEU A 76 12.12 3.33 -5.39
N TRP A 77 11.02 2.67 -5.71
CA TRP A 77 9.74 2.84 -5.01
C TRP A 77 9.89 2.54 -3.51
N ASN A 78 10.58 1.46 -3.16
CA ASN A 78 10.84 1.04 -1.79
C ASN A 78 11.58 2.11 -0.98
N VAL A 79 12.65 2.69 -1.55
CA VAL A 79 13.41 3.75 -0.89
C VAL A 79 12.57 5.01 -0.77
N ALA A 80 11.95 5.45 -1.86
CA ALA A 80 11.13 6.66 -1.89
C ALA A 80 9.95 6.57 -0.90
N SER A 81 9.26 5.43 -0.85
CA SER A 81 8.13 5.17 0.05
C SER A 81 8.57 5.24 1.51
N ARG A 82 9.66 4.56 1.89
CA ARG A 82 10.21 4.60 3.26
C ARG A 82 10.61 6.01 3.67
N THR A 83 11.31 6.74 2.81
CA THR A 83 11.73 8.12 3.09
C THR A 83 10.53 9.05 3.22
N TYR A 84 9.54 8.92 2.34
CA TYR A 84 8.33 9.73 2.38
C TYR A 84 7.53 9.49 3.66
N ILE A 85 7.26 8.22 4.00
CA ILE A 85 6.54 7.85 5.24
C ILE A 85 7.28 8.38 6.47
N ALA A 86 8.60 8.22 6.53
CA ALA A 86 9.40 8.75 7.63
C ALA A 86 9.28 10.28 7.76
N ARG A 87 9.27 11.00 6.64
CA ARG A 87 9.09 12.46 6.61
C ARG A 87 7.69 12.86 7.08
N VAL A 88 6.64 12.24 6.54
CA VAL A 88 5.25 12.50 6.93
C VAL A 88 5.05 12.23 8.42
N ALA A 89 5.67 11.18 8.96
CA ALA A 89 5.59 10.83 10.38
C ALA A 89 6.20 11.88 11.30
N GLN A 90 7.29 12.52 10.87
CA GLN A 90 7.91 13.60 11.61
C GLN A 90 7.06 14.87 11.57
N GLU A 91 6.48 15.18 10.41
CA GLU A 91 5.67 16.38 10.24
C GLU A 91 4.30 16.27 10.91
N SER A 92 3.68 15.08 10.92
CA SER A 92 2.42 14.84 11.63
C SER A 92 2.57 14.98 13.15
N LYS A 93 3.70 14.53 13.71
CA LYS A 93 4.05 14.75 15.13
C LYS A 93 4.20 16.24 15.47
N LYS A 94 4.80 17.03 14.58
CA LYS A 94 4.94 18.49 14.78
C LYS A 94 3.61 19.23 14.70
N MET A 95 2.66 18.74 13.92
CA MET A 95 1.33 19.34 13.75
C MET A 95 0.27 18.83 14.74
N GLY A 96 0.65 18.04 15.76
CA GLY A 96 -0.27 17.58 16.81
C GLY A 96 -1.29 16.51 16.39
N GLY A 97 -1.08 15.82 15.26
CA GLY A 97 -2.07 14.94 14.64
C GLY A 97 -1.95 13.46 15.02
N GLN A 98 -3.04 12.93 15.57
CA GLN A 98 -3.28 11.54 16.00
C GLN A 98 -3.82 10.65 14.85
N ASP A 99 -3.35 10.82 13.62
CA ASP A 99 -3.82 10.05 12.44
C ASP A 99 -2.71 9.15 11.86
N THR A 100 -2.24 8.22 12.69
CA THR A 100 -1.25 7.19 12.28
C THR A 100 -1.81 6.17 11.29
N VAL A 101 -3.14 6.08 11.18
CA VAL A 101 -3.83 5.11 10.32
C VAL A 101 -3.64 5.40 8.84
N ALA A 102 -3.68 6.68 8.44
CA ALA A 102 -3.44 7.08 7.05
C ALA A 102 -2.01 6.76 6.61
N MET A 103 -1.04 6.90 7.51
CA MET A 103 0.37 6.75 7.19
C MET A 103 0.78 5.30 6.86
N ASN A 104 0.14 4.32 7.48
CA ASN A 104 0.36 2.90 7.18
C ASN A 104 -0.26 2.47 5.84
N SER A 105 -1.26 3.20 5.34
CA SER A 105 -1.94 2.87 4.09
C SER A 105 -1.14 3.21 2.83
N LEU A 106 -0.07 4.02 2.95
CA LEU A 106 0.85 4.34 1.86
C LEU A 106 2.01 3.35 1.73
N ALA A 107 2.22 2.51 2.75
CA ALA A 107 3.18 1.43 2.65
C ALA A 107 2.56 0.31 1.79
N THR A 108 2.99 0.20 0.53
CA THR A 108 2.93 -1.09 -0.15
C THR A 108 3.94 -2.01 0.54
N SER A 109 3.47 -2.83 1.46
CA SER A 109 4.23 -4.01 1.90
C SER A 109 3.70 -5.18 1.09
N PRO A 110 4.59 -5.86 0.34
CA PRO A 110 5.08 -7.11 0.87
C PRO A 110 6.60 -7.21 0.70
N THR A 111 7.32 -7.20 1.82
CA THR A 111 8.61 -7.90 1.89
C THR A 111 8.47 -8.98 2.96
N ASP A 112 7.73 -10.03 2.62
CA ASP A 112 8.08 -11.37 3.05
C ASP A 112 8.21 -12.20 1.78
N GLY A 113 9.42 -12.72 1.55
CA GLY A 113 9.72 -13.60 0.44
C GLY A 113 8.93 -14.89 0.57
N SER A 114 7.91 -15.05 -0.25
CA SER A 114 7.25 -16.33 -0.50
C SER A 114 7.01 -16.48 -1.99
N LEU A 115 8.11 -16.68 -2.70
CA LEU A 115 8.25 -17.70 -3.73
C LEU A 115 9.47 -18.55 -3.39
#